data_AF-A0A1J5PMS0-F1
#
_entry.id   AF-A0A1J5PMS0-F1
#
_cell.length_a   1.000
_cell.length_b   1.000
_cell.length_c   1.000
_cell.angle_alpha   90.00
_cell.angle_beta   90.00
_cell.angle_gamma   90.00
#
_symmetry.space_group_name_H-M   'P 1'
#
loop_
_entity.id
_entity.type
_entity.pdbx_description
1 polymer ?
#
loop_
_entity_poly.entity_id
_entity_poly.type
_entity_poly.pdbx_seq_one_letter_code
_entity_poly.pdbx_strand_id
1 'polypeptide(L)'
;MATFPIRVPEEFYKGRDRIHSLLVDEDHNFRYRRDLILREELDARQSAALTELEMQMADPSAWRRIRLSEQQMMILDNKRYLHARTPIKDRARHLKRIRFNMECVA
;
A
#
# COMPACT_ATOMS: atom_id res chain seq x y z
N MET A 1 -4.34 -15.81 11.20
CA MET A 1 -4.33 -14.33 11.13
C MET A 1 -5.66 -13.86 10.53
N ALA A 2 -6.16 -12.68 10.91
CA ALA A 2 -7.42 -12.16 10.37
C ALA A 2 -7.23 -11.59 8.96
N THR A 3 -8.10 -11.95 8.03
CA THR A 3 -8.12 -11.38 6.67
C THR A 3 -9.02 -10.15 6.62
N PHE A 4 -8.71 -9.21 5.73
CA PHE A 4 -9.44 -7.96 5.55
C PHE A 4 -10.08 -7.91 4.15
N PRO A 5 -11.30 -7.36 4.03
CA PRO A 5 -11.92 -7.09 2.74
C PRO A 5 -11.21 -5.92 2.05
N ILE A 6 -10.73 -6.16 0.83
CA ILE A 6 -10.02 -5.19 -0.01
C ILE A 6 -10.73 -5.10 -1.36
N ARG A 7 -11.20 -3.91 -1.71
CA ARG A 7 -11.73 -3.60 -3.03
C ARG A 7 -10.64 -3.74 -4.09
N VAL A 8 -10.95 -4.43 -5.18
CA VAL A 8 -10.10 -4.53 -6.36
C VAL A 8 -10.22 -3.20 -7.12
N PRO A 9 -9.12 -2.46 -7.33
CA PRO A 9 -9.15 -1.25 -8.16
C PRO A 9 -9.59 -1.57 -9.59
N GLU A 10 -10.22 -0.60 -10.25
CA GLU A 10 -10.70 -0.77 -11.64
C GLU A 10 -9.59 -1.23 -12.58
N GLU A 11 -8.36 -0.71 -12.40
CA GLU A 11 -7.19 -1.10 -13.19
C GLU A 11 -6.80 -2.58 -13.07
N PHE A 12 -7.34 -3.31 -12.09
CA PHE A 12 -7.08 -4.73 -11.84
C PHE A 12 -8.34 -5.61 -11.90
N TYR A 13 -9.48 -5.06 -12.32
CA TYR A 13 -10.73 -5.80 -12.34
C TYR A 13 -10.69 -6.98 -13.33
N LYS A 14 -10.95 -8.18 -12.82
CA LYS A 14 -11.02 -9.44 -13.60
C LYS A 14 -12.24 -10.26 -13.21
N GLY A 15 -13.40 -9.61 -13.07
CA GLY A 15 -14.66 -10.25 -12.66
C GLY A 15 -14.80 -10.46 -11.14
N ARG A 16 -13.89 -9.92 -10.34
CA ARG A 16 -14.00 -9.86 -8.87
C ARG A 16 -13.77 -8.43 -8.42
N ASP A 17 -14.72 -7.88 -7.68
CA ASP A 17 -14.73 -6.51 -7.15
C ASP A 17 -14.05 -6.40 -5.78
N ARG A 18 -13.92 -7.53 -5.06
CA ARG A 18 -13.28 -7.61 -3.75
C ARG A 18 -12.47 -8.88 -3.56
N ILE A 19 -11.52 -8.83 -2.64
CA ILE A 19 -10.76 -9.97 -2.13
C ILE A 19 -10.71 -9.92 -0.60
N HIS A 20 -10.51 -11.07 0.03
CA HIS A 20 -10.12 -11.15 1.44
C HIS A 20 -8.64 -11.54 1.51
N SER A 21 -7.83 -10.74 2.20
CA SER A 21 -6.38 -10.96 2.28
C SER A 21 -5.83 -10.50 3.61
N LEU A 22 -4.69 -11.07 4.02
CA LEU A 22 -3.89 -10.47 5.08
C LEU A 22 -3.37 -9.11 4.62
N LEU A 23 -3.33 -8.13 5.56
CA LEU A 23 -2.66 -6.84 5.33
C LEU A 23 -1.16 -6.94 5.54
N VAL A 24 -0.74 -7.80 6.47
CA VAL A 24 0.65 -8.17 6.74
C VAL A 24 0.70 -9.69 6.84
N ASP A 25 1.51 -10.35 6.03
CA ASP A 25 1.69 -11.81 6.08
C ASP A 25 2.82 -12.24 7.05
N GLU A 26 3.07 -13.54 7.14
CA GLU A 26 4.07 -14.13 8.04
C GLU A 26 5.51 -13.73 7.67
N ASP A 27 5.74 -13.40 6.39
CA ASP A 27 7.03 -12.92 5.86
C ASP A 27 7.18 -11.39 5.97
N HIS A 28 6.26 -10.73 6.69
CA HIS A 28 6.16 -9.28 6.83
C HIS A 28 5.94 -8.51 5.52
N ASN A 29 5.36 -9.14 4.50
CA ASN A 29 4.94 -8.44 3.30
C ASN A 29 3.63 -7.69 3.54
N PHE A 30 3.53 -6.49 2.98
CA PHE A 30 2.37 -5.63 3.05
C PHE A 30 1.46 -5.79 1.83
N ARG A 31 0.16 -5.87 2.10
CA ARG A 31 -0.91 -5.69 1.12
C ARG A 31 -1.91 -4.65 1.62
N TYR A 32 -1.45 -3.41 1.68
CA TYR A 32 -2.21 -2.31 2.25
C TYR A 32 -2.32 -1.13 1.29
N ARG A 33 -3.56 -0.66 1.08
CA ARG A 33 -3.87 0.62 0.43
C ARG A 33 -5.15 1.16 1.06
N ARG A 34 -5.01 2.29 1.77
CA ARG A 34 -6.01 2.83 2.70
C ARG A 34 -7.42 2.98 2.11
N ASP A 35 -7.51 3.44 0.85
CA ASP A 35 -8.77 3.70 0.14
C ASP A 35 -9.45 2.44 -0.45
N LEU A 36 -8.82 1.27 -0.31
CA LEU A 36 -9.36 0.00 -0.79
C LEU A 36 -9.90 -0.88 0.34
N ILE A 37 -9.60 -0.59 1.60
CA ILE A 37 -10.12 -1.38 2.72
C ILE A 37 -11.59 -1.02 2.96
N LEU A 38 -12.47 -2.02 2.91
CA LEU A 38 -13.91 -1.85 3.16
C LEU A 38 -14.15 -1.82 4.67
N ARG A 39 -14.09 -0.62 5.27
CA ARG A 39 -14.12 -0.42 6.73
C ARG A 39 -15.46 -0.77 7.35
N GLU A 40 -16.52 -0.55 6.59
CA GLU A 40 -17.90 -0.87 6.93
C GLU A 40 -18.14 -2.39 7.09
N GLU A 41 -17.25 -3.22 6.55
CA GLU A 41 -17.32 -4.69 6.63
C GLU A 41 -16.43 -5.27 7.75
N LEU A 42 -15.76 -4.42 8.56
CA LEU A 42 -14.84 -4.89 9.59
C LEU A 42 -15.55 -5.18 10.91
N ASP A 43 -15.18 -6.30 11.54
CA ASP A 43 -15.50 -6.56 12.93
C ASP A 43 -14.66 -5.69 13.90
N ALA A 44 -15.00 -5.72 15.19
CA ALA A 44 -14.33 -4.93 16.21
C ALA A 44 -12.83 -5.24 16.32
N ARG A 45 -12.43 -6.50 16.13
CA ARG A 45 -11.03 -6.95 16.23
C ARG A 45 -10.23 -6.49 15.02
N GLN A 46 -10.78 -6.62 13.82
CA GLN A 46 -10.19 -6.15 12.58
C GLN A 46 -10.04 -4.63 12.61
N SER A 47 -11.07 -3.91 13.05
CA SER A 47 -11.03 -2.45 13.18
C SER A 47 -9.93 -1.99 14.15
N ALA A 48 -9.81 -2.64 15.30
CA ALA A 48 -8.75 -2.36 16.27
C ALA A 48 -7.34 -2.63 15.68
N ALA A 49 -7.14 -3.78 15.04
CA ALA A 49 -5.87 -4.13 14.42
C ALA A 49 -5.48 -3.20 13.26
N LEU A 50 -6.44 -2.78 12.44
CA LEU A 50 -6.22 -1.80 11.38
C LEU A 50 -5.81 -0.44 11.97
N THR A 51 -6.49 -0.01 13.03
CA THR A 51 -6.17 1.25 13.72
C THR A 51 -4.77 1.21 14.32
N GLU A 52 -4.39 0.11 14.96
CA GLU A 52 -3.04 -0.10 15.47
C GLU A 52 -1.99 0.01 14.37
N LEU A 53 -2.19 -0.69 13.25
CA LEU A 53 -1.29 -0.63 12.11
C LEU A 53 -1.16 0.81 11.56
N GLU A 54 -2.27 1.53 11.41
CA GLU A 54 -2.28 2.93 10.96
C GLU A 54 -1.56 3.87 11.92
N MET A 55 -1.68 3.65 13.24
CA MET A 55 -0.93 4.41 14.25
C MET A 55 0.59 4.18 14.13
N GLN A 56 1.03 2.94 13.95
CA GLN A 56 2.44 2.62 13.75
C GLN A 56 3.00 3.27 12.47
N MET A 57 2.22 3.25 11.38
CA MET A 57 2.61 3.92 10.12
C MET A 57 2.66 5.44 10.23
N ALA A 58 1.93 6.04 11.17
CA ALA A 58 1.92 7.48 11.38
C ALA A 58 3.16 7.98 12.14
N ASP A 59 3.85 7.12 12.89
CA ASP A 59 5.08 7.47 13.61
C ASP A 59 6.15 8.00 12.62
N PRO A 60 6.66 9.23 12.81
CA PRO A 60 7.77 9.77 12.02
C PRO A 60 9.02 8.88 11.97
N SER A 61 9.23 8.02 12.97
CA SER A 61 10.34 7.07 12.99
C SER A 61 10.22 6.00 11.89
N ALA A 62 8.98 5.64 11.52
CA ALA A 62 8.64 4.55 10.60
C ALA A 62 8.70 4.92 9.12
N TRP A 63 8.84 6.21 8.77
CA TRP A 63 8.89 6.65 7.38
C TRP A 63 9.99 7.67 7.11
N ARG A 64 10.28 7.86 5.82
CA ARG A 64 11.24 8.86 5.33
C ARG A 64 10.61 9.65 4.20
N ARG A 65 10.83 10.97 4.19
CA ARG A 65 10.41 11.84 3.09
C ARG A 65 11.54 11.93 2.08
N ILE A 66 11.26 11.47 0.86
CA ILE A 66 12.20 11.54 -0.26
C ILE A 66 11.66 12.53 -1.29
N ARG A 67 12.49 13.50 -1.67
CA ARG A 67 12.24 14.37 -2.82
C ARG A 67 13.13 13.88 -3.96
N LEU A 68 12.50 13.46 -5.05
CA LEU A 68 13.21 13.14 -6.28
C LEU A 68 13.47 14.43 -7.06
N SER A 69 14.74 14.63 -7.42
CA SER A 69 15.18 15.63 -8.39
C SER A 69 15.12 15.06 -9.81
N GLU A 70 15.30 15.94 -10.80
CA GLU A 70 15.45 15.54 -12.20
C GLU A 70 16.47 14.40 -12.35
N GLN A 71 16.17 13.47 -13.25
CA GLN A 71 17.02 12.30 -13.58
C GLN A 71 17.28 11.33 -12.42
N GLN A 72 16.59 11.46 -11.28
CA GLN A 72 16.66 10.48 -10.19
C GLN A 72 15.57 9.42 -10.33
N MET A 73 15.93 8.19 -9.94
CA MET A 73 15.00 7.07 -9.90
C MET A 73 14.91 6.54 -8.46
N MET A 74 13.70 6.17 -8.06
CA MET A 74 13.45 5.41 -6.84
C MET A 74 12.91 4.04 -7.22
N ILE A 75 13.60 2.98 -6.78
CA ILE A 75 13.17 1.59 -6.92
C ILE A 75 12.77 1.10 -5.54
N LEU A 76 11.58 0.50 -5.44
CA LEU A 76 11.03 -0.01 -4.18
C LEU A 76 10.57 -1.44 -4.36
N ASP A 77 10.87 -2.29 -3.38
CA ASP A 77 10.20 -3.56 -3.23
C ASP A 77 8.77 -3.31 -2.69
N ASN A 78 7.78 -3.44 -3.57
CA ASN A 78 6.38 -3.18 -3.25
C ASN A 78 5.78 -4.22 -2.29
N LYS A 79 6.43 -5.36 -2.06
CA LYS A 79 5.99 -6.31 -1.03
C LYS A 79 6.41 -5.83 0.36
N ARG A 80 7.54 -5.16 0.50
CA ARG A 80 8.08 -4.76 1.81
C ARG A 80 7.81 -3.31 2.19
N TYR A 81 7.80 -2.41 1.22
CA TYR A 81 7.71 -0.97 1.47
C TYR A 81 6.40 -0.38 1.00
N LEU A 82 5.70 0.28 1.94
CA LEU A 82 4.60 1.18 1.61
C LEU A 82 5.16 2.52 1.13
N HIS A 83 4.44 3.17 0.25
CA HIS A 83 4.79 4.50 -0.25
C HIS A 83 3.54 5.37 -0.37
N ALA A 84 3.73 6.66 -0.13
CA ALA A 84 2.69 7.68 -0.22
C ALA A 84 3.28 8.97 -0.77
N ARG A 85 2.45 10.01 -0.86
CA ARG A 85 2.86 11.32 -1.36
C ARG A 85 2.17 12.41 -0.56
N THR A 86 2.89 13.51 -0.31
CA THR A 86 2.29 14.75 0.19
C THR A 86 1.40 15.41 -0.88
N PRO A 87 0.54 16.37 -0.51
CA PRO A 87 -0.19 17.17 -1.49
C PRO A 87 0.76 17.78 -2.53
N ILE A 88 0.43 17.62 -3.82
CA ILE A 88 1.24 18.18 -4.91
C ILE A 88 0.92 19.68 -5.01
N LYS A 89 1.90 20.51 -4.71
CA LYS A 89 1.84 21.98 -4.89
C LYS A 89 2.61 22.44 -6.13
N ASP A 90 3.55 21.62 -6.60
CA ASP A 90 4.39 21.89 -7.76
C ASP A 90 3.71 21.38 -9.04
N ARG A 91 3.35 22.31 -9.94
CA ARG A 91 2.69 22.01 -11.21
C ARG A 91 3.65 21.47 -12.28
N ALA A 92 4.96 21.69 -12.13
CA ALA A 92 5.97 21.17 -13.05
C ALA A 92 6.39 19.74 -12.70
N ARG A 93 5.93 19.19 -11.56
CA ARG A 93 6.26 17.83 -11.14
C ARG A 93 5.83 16.81 -12.20
N HIS A 94 6.80 16.16 -12.84
CA HIS A 94 6.59 15.08 -13.78
C HIS A 94 7.33 13.82 -13.34
N LEU A 95 6.64 12.68 -13.24
CA LEU A 95 7.24 11.38 -12.89
C LEU A 95 6.70 10.30 -13.82
N LYS A 96 7.58 9.39 -14.24
CA LYS A 96 7.19 8.14 -14.91
C LYS A 96 7.24 7.01 -13.90
N ARG A 97 6.19 6.16 -13.89
CA ARG A 97 6.08 5.01 -13.00
C ARG A 97 6.09 3.73 -13.81
N ILE A 98 7.00 2.82 -13.47
CA ILE A 98 7.10 1.49 -14.06
C ILE A 98 6.91 0.48 -12.94
N ARG A 99 6.14 -0.58 -13.19
CA ARG A 99 5.99 -1.71 -12.28
C ARG A 99 6.65 -2.93 -12.91
N PHE A 100 7.65 -3.47 -12.23
CA PHE A 100 8.32 -4.68 -12.65
C PHE A 100 7.56 -5.89 -12.11
N ASN A 101 7.07 -6.73 -13.01
CA ASN A 101 6.55 -8.05 -12.66
C ASN A 101 7.70 -9.04 -12.84
N MET A 102 8.50 -9.18 -11.79
CA MET A 102 9.57 -10.17 -11.77
C MET A 102 8.92 -11.55 -11.59
N GLU A 103 9.20 -12.49 -12.49
CA GLU A 103 8.90 -13.88 -12.25
C GLU A 103 9.75 -14.35 -11.07
N CYS A 104 9.11 -14.93 -10.05
CA CYS A 104 9.85 -15.57 -8.98
C CYS A 104 10.30 -16.92 -9.54
N VAL A 105 11.58 -17.04 -9.87
CA VAL A 105 12.17 -18.35 -10.17
C VAL A 105 12.13 -19.13 -8.84
N ALA A 106 11.37 -20.21 -8.83
CA ALA A 106 11.20 -21.10 -7.69
C ALA A 106 12.51 -21.85 -7.36
#